data_AF-A0A938SW05-F1
#
_entry.id   AF-A0A938SW05-F1
#
_cell.length_a   1.000
_cell.length_b   1.000
_cell.length_c   1.000
_cell.angle_alpha   90.00
_cell.angle_beta   90.00
_cell.angle_gamma   90.00
#
_symmetry.space_group_name_H-M   'P 1'
#
loop_
_entity.id
_entity.type
_entity.pdbx_description
1 polymer ?
#
loop_
_entity_poly.entity_id
_entity_poly.type
_entity_poly.pdbx_seq_one_letter_code
_entity_poly.pdbx_strand_id
1 'polypeptide(L)' 'MLPLLAQINAAHLAAGFGAGIAVFGAGFGIGKLAAAAMEGMARQPEAAGDIRGGMILAAALIEGIGLFALVICILLAGK' A
#
# COMPACT_ATOMS: atom_id res chain seq x y z
N MET A 1 4.27 32.78 -16.29
CA MET A 1 3.45 31.77 -17.02
C MET A 1 4.22 30.48 -17.28
N LEU A 2 5.38 30.52 -17.97
CA LEU A 2 6.25 29.33 -18.16
C LEU A 2 6.66 28.56 -16.88
N PRO A 3 7.12 29.22 -15.80
CA PRO A 3 7.56 28.50 -14.59
C PRO A 3 6.41 27.79 -13.85
N LEU A 4 5.19 28.32 -13.96
CA LEU A 4 4.00 27.71 -13.37
C LEU A 4 3.63 26.40 -14.06
N LEU A 5 3.68 26.36 -15.41
CA LEU A 5 3.41 25.16 -16.19
C LEU A 5 4.45 24.05 -15.92
N ALA A 6 5.72 24.41 -15.74
CA ALA A 6 6.77 23.47 -15.40
C ALA A 6 6.60 22.84 -14.00
N GLN A 7 6.17 23.64 -13.01
CA GLN A 7 5.90 23.14 -11.66
C GLN A 7 4.71 22.17 -11.61
N ILE A 8 3.62 22.49 -12.32
CA ILE A 8 2.43 21.63 -12.42
C ILE A 8 2.84 20.27 -13.01
N ASN A 9 3.62 20.24 -14.09
CA ASN A 9 4.06 18.99 -14.72
C ASN A 9 4.92 18.12 -13.79
N ALA A 10 5.80 18.75 -12.99
CA ALA A 10 6.63 18.02 -12.03
C ALA A 10 5.80 17.41 -10.88
N ALA A 11 4.77 18.12 -10.40
CA ALA A 11 3.89 17.63 -9.34
C ALA A 11 3.08 16.40 -9.77
N HIS A 12 2.52 16.43 -10.99
CA HIS A 12 1.79 15.30 -11.55
C HIS A 12 2.68 14.08 -11.77
N LEU A 13 3.91 14.29 -12.26
CA LEU A 13 4.87 13.20 -12.45
C LEU A 13 5.27 12.57 -11.11
N ALA A 14 5.56 13.40 -10.10
CA ALA A 14 5.89 12.93 -8.75
C ALA A 14 4.72 12.18 -8.10
N ALA A 15 3.49 12.66 -8.27
CA ALA A 15 2.29 12.00 -7.78
C ALA A 15 2.08 10.62 -8.43
N GLY A 16 2.23 10.51 -9.75
CA GLY A 16 2.11 9.24 -10.47
C GLY A 16 3.16 8.22 -10.03
N PHE A 17 4.42 8.65 -9.91
CA PHE A 17 5.50 7.80 -9.43
C PHE A 17 5.33 7.38 -7.97
N GLY A 18 4.96 8.33 -7.10
CA GLY A 18 4.70 8.07 -5.68
C GLY A 18 3.57 7.06 -5.48
N ALA A 19 2.47 7.20 -6.23
CA ALA A 19 1.35 6.26 -6.19
C ALA A 19 1.78 4.85 -6.63
N GLY A 20 2.56 4.74 -7.71
CA GLY A 20 3.08 3.45 -8.18
C GLY A 20 3.95 2.74 -7.15
N ILE A 21 4.88 3.47 -6.52
CA ILE A 21 5.74 2.92 -5.46
C ILE A 21 4.92 2.51 -4.23
N ALA A 22 3.95 3.32 -3.83
CA ALA A 22 3.10 3.03 -2.67
C ALA A 22 2.29 1.74 -2.88
N VAL A 23 1.63 1.58 -4.04
CA VAL A 23 0.86 0.37 -4.37
C VAL A 23 1.77 -0.85 -4.47
N PHE A 24 2.96 -0.70 -5.07
CA PHE A 24 3.91 -1.80 -5.15
C PHE A 24 4.36 -2.26 -3.75
N GLY A 25 4.70 -1.32 -2.86
CA GLY A 25 5.09 -1.63 -1.49
C GLY A 25 3.98 -2.32 -0.69
N ALA A 26 2.75 -1.80 -0.77
CA ALA A 26 1.60 -2.39 -0.10
C ALA A 26 1.29 -3.80 -0.63
N GLY A 27 1.22 -3.96 -1.96
CA GLY A 27 0.95 -5.25 -2.60
C GLY A 27 2.03 -6.30 -2.30
N PHE A 28 3.30 -5.91 -2.32
CA PHE A 28 4.40 -6.80 -1.96
C PHE A 28 4.34 -7.23 -0.49
N GLY A 29 4.07 -6.29 0.42
CA GLY A 29 3.92 -6.57 1.85
C GLY A 29 2.76 -7.52 2.15
N ILE A 30 1.58 -7.24 1.60
CA ILE A 30 0.38 -8.07 1.78
C ILE A 30 0.57 -9.46 1.15
N GLY A 31 1.18 -9.55 -0.03
CA GLY A 31 1.44 -10.84 -0.69
C GLY A 31 2.31 -11.76 0.17
N LYS A 32 3.40 -11.23 0.76
CA LYS A 32 4.25 -12.00 1.68
C LYS A 32 3.54 -12.37 2.97
N LEU A 33 2.78 -11.45 3.55
CA LEU A 33 1.98 -11.68 4.75
C LEU A 33 0.98 -12.81 4.53
N ALA A 34 0.23 -12.77 3.41
CA ALA A 34 -0.76 -13.77 3.06
C ALA A 34 -0.12 -15.14 2.82
N ALA A 35 1.01 -15.20 2.10
CA ALA A 35 1.73 -16.46 1.89
C ALA A 35 2.17 -17.10 3.21
N ALA A 36 2.77 -16.31 4.11
CA ALA A 36 3.20 -16.79 5.43
C ALA A 36 2.01 -17.25 6.30
N ALA A 37 0.89 -16.54 6.25
CA ALA A 37 -0.32 -16.94 6.96
C ALA A 37 -0.88 -18.25 6.41
N MET A 38 -0.94 -18.42 5.09
CA MET A 38 -1.40 -19.66 4.45
C MET A 38 -0.52 -20.86 4.81
N GLU A 39 0.80 -20.71 4.79
CA GLU A 39 1.73 -21.74 5.26
C GLU A 39 1.53 -22.07 6.74
N GLY A 40 1.36 -21.04 7.58
CA GLY A 40 1.10 -21.21 9.01
C GLY A 40 -0.18 -21.99 9.28
N MET A 41 -1.28 -21.62 8.63
CA MET A 41 -2.56 -22.31 8.74
C MET A 41 -2.50 -23.75 8.22
N ALA A 42 -1.72 -24.01 7.16
CA ALA A 42 -1.51 -25.36 6.65
C ALA A 42 -0.70 -26.25 7.62
N ARG A 43 0.27 -25.68 8.34
CA ARG A 43 1.08 -26.40 9.33
C ARG A 43 0.36 -26.61 10.67
N GLN A 44 -0.50 -25.66 11.06
CA GLN A 44 -1.25 -25.69 12.33
C GLN A 44 -2.72 -25.32 12.09
N PRO A 45 -3.54 -26.28 11.61
CA PRO A 45 -4.96 -26.03 11.35
C PRO A 45 -5.75 -25.58 12.58
N GLU A 46 -5.38 -26.05 13.77
CA GLU A 46 -5.98 -25.69 15.06
C GLU A 46 -5.82 -24.21 15.42
N ALA A 47 -4.74 -23.57 14.93
CA ALA A 47 -4.46 -22.15 15.15
C ALA A 47 -4.94 -21.26 13.98
N ALA A 48 -5.64 -21.82 12.98
CA ALA A 48 -5.93 -21.10 11.74
C ALA A 48 -6.79 -19.83 11.95
N GLY A 49 -7.71 -19.87 12.92
CA GLY A 49 -8.52 -18.71 13.29
C GLY A 49 -7.67 -17.54 13.81
N ASP A 50 -6.75 -17.82 14.73
CA ASP A 50 -5.87 -16.82 15.34
C ASP A 50 -4.87 -16.26 14.31
N ILE A 51 -4.29 -17.13 13.47
CA ILE A 51 -3.39 -16.72 12.37
C ILE A 51 -4.12 -15.80 11.40
N ARG A 52 -5.33 -16.15 10.99
CA ARG A 52 -6.14 -15.30 10.11
C ARG A 52 -6.50 -13.97 10.77
N GLY A 53 -6.82 -13.97 12.06
CA GLY A 53 -7.08 -12.75 12.83
C GLY A 53 -5.88 -11.80 12.83
N GLY A 54 -4.70 -12.33 13.17
CA GLY A 54 -3.44 -11.57 13.14
C GLY A 54 -3.09 -11.06 11.74
N MET A 55 -3.29 -11.89 10.71
CA MET A 55 -3.09 -11.51 9.30
C MET A 55 -3.98 -10.34 8.90
N ILE A 56 -5.28 -10.36 9.25
CA ILE A 56 -6.21 -9.29 8.89
C ILE A 56 -5.81 -7.98 9.59
N LEU A 57 -5.42 -8.02 10.87
CA LEU A 57 -4.94 -6.83 11.58
C LEU A 57 -3.68 -6.25 10.91
N ALA A 58 -2.71 -7.10 10.60
CA ALA A 58 -1.49 -6.67 9.91
C ALA A 58 -1.79 -6.12 8.50
N ALA A 59 -2.68 -6.77 7.74
CA ALA A 59 -3.10 -6.30 6.43
C ALA A 59 -3.80 -4.93 6.52
N ALA A 60 -4.65 -4.71 7.52
CA ALA A 60 -5.30 -3.42 7.75
C ALA A 60 -4.29 -2.30 8.06
N LEU A 61 -3.21 -2.59 8.79
CA LEU A 61 -2.14 -1.62 9.04
C LEU A 61 -1.35 -1.28 7.75
N ILE A 62 -1.07 -2.27 6.90
CA ILE A 62 -0.42 -2.04 5.60
C ILE A 62 -1.32 -1.18 4.70
N GLU A 63 -2.60 -1.54 4.60
CA GLU A 63 -3.58 -0.79 3.82
C GLU A 63 -3.77 0.64 4.34
N GLY A 64 -3.78 0.84 5.66
CA GLY A 64 -3.87 2.18 6.25
C GLY A 64 -2.74 3.11 5.80
N ILE A 65 -1.51 2.60 5.74
CA ILE A 65 -0.34 3.37 5.27
C ILE A 65 -0.39 3.54 3.75
N GLY A 66 -0.78 2.50 3.01
CA GLY A 66 -0.91 2.54 1.54
C GLY A 66 -1.95 3.55 1.06
N LEU A 67 -3.15 3.53 1.65
CA LEU A 67 -4.21 4.51 1.37
C LEU A 67 -3.78 5.92 1.74
N PHE A 68 -3.10 6.12 2.87
CA PHE A 68 -2.62 7.44 3.27
C PHE A 68 -1.60 8.00 2.26
N ALA A 69 -0.68 7.17 1.78
CA ALA A 69 0.26 7.55 0.73
C ALA A 69 -0.44 7.90 -0.59
N LEU A 70 -1.47 7.14 -0.98
CA LEU A 70 -2.26 7.43 -2.18
C LEU A 70 -3.05 8.73 -2.05
N VAL A 71 -3.61 9.03 -0.89
CA VAL A 71 -4.29 10.31 -0.63
C VAL A 71 -3.31 11.47 -0.82
N ILE A 72 -2.08 11.37 -0.31
CA ILE A 72 -1.06 12.40 -0.52
C ILE A 72 -0.76 12.57 -2.02
N CYS A 73 -0.62 11.48 -2.76
CA CYS A 73 -0.37 11.53 -4.20
C CYS A 73 -1.53 12.20 -4.95
N ILE A 74 -2.77 11.87 -4.61
CA ILE A 74 -3.97 12.49 -5.19
C ILE A 74 -4.01 13.99 -4.88
N LEU A 75 -3.68 14.39 -3.64
CA LEU A 75 -3.65 15.80 -3.24
C LEU A 75 -2.53 16.60 -3.94
N LEU A 76 -1.44 15.94 -4.35
CA LEU A 76 -0.37 16.55 -5.15
C LEU A 76 -0.73 16.66 -6.63
N ALA A 77 -1.57 15.77 -7.15
CA ALA A 77 -2.05 15.81 -8.53
C ALA A 77 -3.25 16.76 -8.73
N GLY A 78 -4.09 16.93 -7.70
CA GLY A 78 -5.31 17.75 -7.79
C GLY A 78 -5.13 19.24 -7.46
N LYS A 79 -3.89 19.71 -7.25
CA LYS A 79 -3.53 21.09 -6.95
C LYS A 79 -2.60 21.65 -8.02
#